data_AF-A0A4Q2S9F8-F1
#
_entry.id   AF-A0A4Q2S9F8-F1
#
_cell.length_a   1.000
_cell.length_b   1.000
_cell.length_c   1.000
_cell.angle_alpha   90.00
_cell.angle_beta   90.00
_cell.angle_gamma   90.00
#
_symmetry.space_group_name_H-M   'P 1'
#
loop_
_entity.id
_entity.type
_entity.pdbx_description
1 polymer ?
#
loop_
_entity_poly.entity_id
_entity_poly.type
_entity_poly.pdbx_seq_one_letter_code
_entity_poly.pdbx_strand_id
1 'polypeptide(L)'
;MSWPAPDVAPANDRRFDALAHFKDWSNYLLVTTVAAGGWVGSDKVTFANASLQAPALWCLGISIVFGIFTLAFIPLIAQQLERDVDAGIYDVPIVFHLFGVRCVMYLPQMCRPQHLTFIAGVVLFCAGTVESYGAALATTTVAVALVFISKPQGKSNDFELTRNQPRPTELQQEQRMPVQPDRTTDHGEQEV
;
A
#
# COMPACT_ATOMS: atom_id res chain seq x y z
N MET A 1 -33.80 -32.36 -12.23
CA MET A 1 -33.34 -31.57 -11.06
C MET A 1 -31.96 -31.07 -11.40
N SER A 2 -31.89 -29.93 -12.08
CA SER A 2 -30.64 -29.31 -12.51
C SER A 2 -30.03 -28.56 -11.33
N TRP A 3 -28.80 -28.91 -10.97
CA TRP A 3 -28.00 -28.09 -10.06
C TRP A 3 -27.85 -26.68 -10.66
N PRO A 4 -28.16 -25.60 -9.94
CA PRO A 4 -27.76 -24.26 -10.37
C PRO A 4 -26.24 -24.21 -10.52
N ALA A 5 -25.78 -23.56 -11.59
CA ALA A 5 -24.36 -23.31 -11.82
C ALA A 5 -23.76 -22.60 -10.60
N PRO A 6 -22.47 -22.80 -10.27
CA PRO A 6 -21.84 -22.13 -9.14
C PRO A 6 -21.99 -20.62 -9.30
N ASP A 7 -22.86 -20.07 -8.47
CA ASP A 7 -23.12 -18.65 -8.35
C ASP A 7 -21.77 -17.96 -8.14
N VAL A 8 -21.39 -17.10 -9.07
CA VAL A 8 -20.18 -16.29 -8.93
C VAL A 8 -20.41 -15.41 -7.71
N ALA A 9 -19.82 -15.79 -6.57
CA ALA A 9 -19.87 -14.99 -5.35
C ALA A 9 -19.61 -13.52 -5.73
N PRO A 10 -20.45 -12.57 -5.29
CA PRO A 10 -20.35 -11.19 -5.73
C PRO A 10 -18.91 -10.71 -5.50
N ALA A 11 -18.36 -10.00 -6.49
CA ALA A 11 -16.94 -9.60 -6.49
C ALA A 11 -16.51 -8.88 -5.20
N ASN A 12 -17.47 -8.30 -4.47
CA ASN A 12 -17.29 -7.70 -3.16
C ASN A 12 -16.78 -8.69 -2.10
N ASP A 13 -17.32 -9.91 -2.06
CA ASP A 13 -16.99 -10.92 -1.04
C ASP A 13 -15.52 -11.33 -1.10
N ARG A 14 -15.00 -11.55 -2.31
CA ARG A 14 -13.58 -11.91 -2.53
C ARG A 14 -12.62 -10.83 -2.04
N ARG A 15 -13.05 -9.56 -2.07
CA ARG A 15 -12.21 -8.44 -1.64
C ARG A 15 -12.15 -8.34 -0.12
N PHE A 16 -13.27 -8.53 0.55
CA PHE A 16 -13.29 -8.62 2.01
C PHE A 16 -12.51 -9.83 2.52
N ASP A 17 -12.60 -10.97 1.84
CA ASP A 17 -11.80 -12.16 2.16
C ASP A 17 -10.30 -11.90 2.04
N ALA A 18 -9.87 -11.29 0.93
CA ALA A 18 -8.46 -10.94 0.74
C ALA A 18 -7.97 -9.91 1.78
N LEU A 19 -8.82 -8.95 2.17
CA LEU A 19 -8.49 -7.99 3.23
C LEU A 19 -8.40 -8.66 4.61
N ALA A 20 -9.27 -9.65 4.89
CA ALA A 20 -9.22 -10.46 6.10
C ALA A 20 -7.93 -11.30 6.17
N HIS A 21 -7.57 -11.98 5.08
CA HIS A 21 -6.29 -12.70 4.99
C HIS A 21 -5.09 -11.78 5.17
N PHE A 22 -5.14 -10.58 4.58
CA PHE A 22 -4.08 -9.59 4.74
C PHE A 22 -3.95 -9.10 6.19
N LYS A 23 -5.08 -8.93 6.89
CA LYS A 23 -5.12 -8.59 8.33
C LYS A 23 -4.47 -9.67 9.17
N ASP A 24 -4.86 -10.92 8.97
CA ASP A 24 -4.32 -12.05 9.74
C ASP A 24 -2.83 -12.19 9.51
N TRP A 25 -2.39 -12.11 8.26
CA TRP A 25 -0.97 -12.15 7.92
C TRP A 25 -0.16 -11.00 8.53
N SER A 26 -0.68 -9.77 8.46
CA SER A 26 -0.04 -8.60 9.09
C SER A 26 0.07 -8.74 10.60
N ASN A 27 -0.96 -9.32 11.24
CA ASN A 27 -0.97 -9.59 12.67
C ASN A 27 0.09 -10.64 13.05
N TYR A 28 0.20 -11.73 12.30
CA TYR A 28 1.26 -12.73 12.51
C TYR A 28 2.66 -12.15 12.39
N LEU A 29 2.89 -11.30 11.37
CA LEU A 29 4.17 -10.64 11.18
C LEU A 29 4.49 -9.70 12.35
N LEU A 30 3.49 -8.93 12.83
CA LEU A 30 3.64 -8.05 13.97
C LEU A 30 4.01 -8.83 15.24
N VAL A 31 3.27 -9.88 15.58
CA VAL A 31 3.55 -10.74 16.74
C VAL A 31 4.95 -11.34 16.64
N THR A 32 5.33 -11.82 15.46
CA THR A 32 6.67 -12.37 15.21
C THR A 32 7.75 -11.32 15.40
N THR A 33 7.52 -10.09 14.95
CA THR A 33 8.46 -8.97 15.12
C THR A 33 8.63 -8.59 16.58
N VAL A 34 7.53 -8.55 17.35
CA VAL A 34 7.57 -8.28 18.81
C VAL A 34 8.33 -9.39 19.53
N ALA A 35 8.05 -10.65 19.21
CA ALA A 35 8.76 -11.80 19.78
C ALA A 35 10.26 -11.75 19.44
N ALA A 36 10.61 -11.45 18.19
CA ALA A 36 12.00 -11.26 17.77
C ALA A 36 12.65 -10.10 18.53
N GLY A 37 11.99 -8.96 18.65
CA GLY A 37 12.49 -7.81 19.41
C GLY A 37 12.73 -8.15 20.88
N GLY A 38 11.81 -8.87 21.52
CA GLY A 38 11.96 -9.34 22.90
C GLY A 38 13.12 -10.33 23.06
N TRP A 39 13.32 -11.22 22.09
CA TRP A 39 14.45 -12.15 22.07
C TRP A 39 15.79 -11.40 21.94
N VAL A 40 15.89 -10.50 20.96
CA VAL A 40 17.10 -9.69 20.70
C VAL A 40 17.43 -8.76 21.87
N GLY A 41 16.42 -8.25 22.56
CA GLY A 41 16.57 -7.38 23.73
C GLY A 41 16.83 -8.13 25.03
N SER A 42 16.79 -9.46 25.03
CA SER A 42 17.06 -10.26 26.23
C SER A 42 18.55 -10.48 26.43
N ASP A 43 18.98 -10.60 27.69
CA ASP A 43 20.36 -10.92 28.06
C ASP A 43 20.79 -12.35 27.68
N LYS A 44 19.88 -13.14 27.09
CA LYS A 44 20.14 -14.52 26.66
C LYS A 44 20.91 -14.61 25.34
N VAL A 45 20.95 -13.53 24.56
CA VAL A 45 21.65 -13.50 23.27
C VAL A 45 22.96 -12.75 23.41
N THR A 46 24.07 -13.44 23.17
CA THR A 46 25.39 -12.83 23.12
C THR A 46 25.67 -12.33 21.71
N PHE A 47 25.90 -11.02 21.59
CA PHE A 47 26.40 -10.41 20.36
C PHE A 47 27.93 -10.44 20.38
N ALA A 48 28.55 -10.98 19.32
CA ALA A 48 29.98 -10.85 19.10
C ALA A 48 30.37 -9.37 18.92
N ASN A 49 29.45 -8.56 18.35
CA ASN A 49 29.60 -7.11 18.25
C ASN A 49 28.40 -6.39 18.89
N ALA A 50 28.57 -5.94 20.13
CA ALA A 50 27.53 -5.25 20.91
C ALA A 50 26.99 -3.96 20.23
N SER A 51 27.78 -3.33 19.36
CA SER A 51 27.33 -2.12 18.64
C SER A 51 26.20 -2.40 17.65
N LEU A 52 26.00 -3.66 17.23
CA LEU A 52 24.94 -4.06 16.31
C LEU A 52 23.60 -4.40 16.99
N GLN A 53 23.60 -4.57 18.32
CA GLN A 53 22.38 -4.88 19.06
C GLN A 53 21.40 -3.70 19.06
N ALA A 54 21.89 -2.50 19.36
CA ALA A 54 21.08 -1.28 19.37
C ALA A 54 20.40 -0.99 18.02
N PRO A 55 21.11 -0.96 16.87
CA PRO A 55 20.46 -0.72 15.57
C PRO A 55 19.51 -1.86 15.18
N ALA A 56 19.80 -3.13 15.53
CA ALA A 56 18.87 -4.24 15.29
C ALA A 56 17.55 -4.02 16.05
N LEU A 57 17.61 -3.63 17.33
CA LEU A 57 16.44 -3.30 18.14
C LEU A 57 15.67 -2.10 17.59
N TRP A 58 16.38 -1.05 17.14
CA TRP A 58 15.73 0.10 16.50
C TRP A 58 14.99 -0.31 15.22
N CYS A 59 15.60 -1.12 14.36
CA CYS A 59 14.96 -1.61 13.14
C CYS A 59 13.70 -2.44 13.45
N LEU A 60 13.78 -3.36 14.42
CA LEU A 60 12.62 -4.15 14.85
C LEU A 60 11.53 -3.28 15.49
N GLY A 61 11.91 -2.30 16.31
CA GLY A 61 10.99 -1.35 16.92
C GLY A 61 10.24 -0.50 15.89
N ILE A 62 10.96 0.03 14.88
CA ILE A 62 10.36 0.78 13.78
C ILE A 62 9.41 -0.13 12.97
N SER A 63 9.78 -1.39 12.73
CA SER A 63 8.90 -2.36 12.07
C SER A 63 7.59 -2.57 12.84
N ILE A 64 7.64 -2.71 14.16
CA ILE A 64 6.44 -2.83 15.02
C ILE A 64 5.51 -1.64 14.83
N VAL A 65 6.06 -0.42 14.86
CA VAL A 65 5.29 0.82 14.68
C VAL A 65 4.60 0.84 13.31
N PHE A 66 5.32 0.52 12.22
CA PHE A 66 4.71 0.42 10.90
C PHE A 66 3.68 -0.70 10.78
N GLY A 67 3.87 -1.83 11.47
CA GLY A 67 2.91 -2.91 11.52
C GLY A 67 1.60 -2.51 12.20
N ILE A 68 1.68 -1.76 13.30
CA ILE A 68 0.49 -1.18 13.98
C ILE A 68 -0.23 -0.22 13.04
N PHE A 69 0.50 0.68 12.37
CA PHE A 69 -0.10 1.59 11.39
C PHE A 69 -0.74 0.84 10.23
N THR A 70 -0.13 -0.23 9.74
CA THR A 70 -0.69 -1.07 8.67
C THR A 70 -2.00 -1.72 9.11
N LEU A 71 -2.08 -2.27 10.33
CA LEU A 71 -3.31 -2.82 10.89
C LEU A 71 -4.40 -1.76 11.09
N ALA A 72 -4.03 -0.56 11.55
CA ALA A 72 -4.96 0.56 11.70
C ALA A 72 -5.49 1.06 10.35
N PHE A 73 -4.74 0.85 9.27
CA PHE A 73 -5.13 1.26 7.92
C PHE A 73 -6.17 0.32 7.27
N ILE A 74 -6.16 -0.96 7.62
CA ILE A 74 -7.11 -1.98 7.11
C ILE A 74 -8.59 -1.56 7.21
N PRO A 75 -9.12 -1.12 8.37
CA PRO A 75 -10.52 -0.71 8.45
C PRO A 75 -10.83 0.53 7.60
N LEU A 76 -9.85 1.41 7.38
CA LEU A 76 -10.02 2.56 6.47
C LEU A 76 -10.18 2.09 5.02
N ILE A 77 -9.44 1.05 4.61
CA ILE A 77 -9.60 0.44 3.28
C ILE A 77 -10.99 -0.18 3.15
N ALA A 78 -11.43 -0.94 4.16
CA ALA A 78 -12.74 -1.58 4.15
C ALA A 78 -13.87 -0.56 3.91
N GLN A 79 -13.82 0.59 4.60
CA GLN A 79 -14.80 1.67 4.43
C GLN A 79 -14.78 2.30 3.02
N GLN A 80 -13.62 2.38 2.38
CA GLN A 80 -13.53 2.89 1.01
C GLN A 80 -14.02 1.86 -0.01
N LEU A 81 -13.76 0.58 0.24
CA LEU A 81 -14.18 -0.51 -0.62
C LEU A 81 -15.70 -0.68 -0.64
N GLU A 82 -16.37 -0.43 0.49
CA GLU A 82 -17.84 -0.39 0.57
C GLU A 82 -18.45 0.68 -0.34
N ARG A 83 -17.72 1.76 -0.64
CA ARG A 83 -18.21 2.88 -1.46
C ARG A 83 -17.92 2.70 -2.95
N ASP A 84 -16.93 1.90 -3.32
CA ASP A 84 -16.44 1.81 -4.69
C ASP A 84 -16.49 0.35 -5.21
N VAL A 85 -17.59 0.01 -5.88
CA VAL A 85 -17.94 -1.37 -6.25
C VAL A 85 -17.02 -1.93 -7.34
N ASP A 86 -16.40 -1.09 -8.17
CA ASP A 86 -15.65 -1.55 -9.35
C ASP A 86 -14.12 -1.56 -9.16
N ALA A 87 -13.58 -0.99 -8.07
CA ALA A 87 -12.13 -0.87 -7.86
C ALA A 87 -11.48 -2.12 -7.22
N GLY A 88 -10.37 -2.60 -7.79
CA GLY A 88 -9.57 -3.68 -7.19
C GLY A 88 -8.83 -3.23 -5.92
N ILE A 89 -8.67 -4.11 -4.92
CA ILE A 89 -8.07 -3.80 -3.60
C ILE A 89 -6.69 -3.14 -3.71
N TYR A 90 -5.90 -3.55 -4.70
CA TYR A 90 -4.54 -3.05 -4.91
C TYR A 90 -4.50 -1.72 -5.65
N ASP A 91 -5.60 -1.34 -6.29
CA ASP A 91 -5.70 -0.18 -7.18
C ASP A 91 -6.47 0.99 -6.54
N VAL A 92 -7.16 0.77 -5.41
CA VAL A 92 -7.84 1.85 -4.67
C VAL A 92 -6.81 2.82 -4.10
N PRO A 93 -6.72 4.06 -4.62
CA PRO A 93 -5.78 5.04 -4.11
C PRO A 93 -6.35 5.64 -2.82
N ILE A 94 -5.72 5.34 -1.69
CA ILE A 94 -6.18 5.89 -0.42
C ILE A 94 -5.54 7.26 -0.24
N VAL A 95 -6.40 8.27 -0.28
CA VAL A 95 -6.01 9.66 -0.08
C VAL A 95 -6.20 10.03 1.39
N PHE A 96 -5.11 10.40 2.06
CA PHE A 96 -5.16 10.92 3.43
C PHE A 96 -4.32 12.19 3.56
N HIS A 97 -4.67 13.03 4.53
CA HIS A 97 -3.91 14.24 4.83
C HIS A 97 -3.06 14.01 6.06
N LEU A 98 -1.75 13.88 5.87
CA LEU A 98 -0.79 13.71 6.96
C LEU A 98 0.03 14.99 7.08
N PHE A 99 -0.03 15.65 8.24
CA PHE A 99 0.64 16.94 8.48
C PHE A 99 0.31 18.03 7.45
N GLY A 100 -0.93 18.07 6.95
CA GLY A 100 -1.36 19.02 5.92
C GLY A 100 -0.92 18.66 4.50
N VAL A 101 -0.16 17.57 4.31
CA VAL A 101 0.23 17.07 2.99
C VAL A 101 -0.76 16.00 2.54
N ARG A 102 -1.27 16.14 1.32
CA ARG A 102 -2.13 15.14 0.68
C ARG A 102 -1.26 13.99 0.20
N CYS A 103 -1.32 12.87 0.90
CA CYS A 103 -0.63 11.64 0.54
C CYS A 103 -1.60 10.70 -0.17
N VAL A 104 -1.14 10.11 -1.27
CA VAL A 104 -1.84 9.02 -1.95
C VAL A 104 -0.97 7.78 -1.77
N MET A 105 -1.50 6.76 -1.08
CA MET A 105 -0.79 5.50 -0.91
C MET A 105 -1.66 4.32 -1.26
N TYR A 106 -0.99 3.26 -1.70
CA TYR A 106 -1.58 1.95 -1.97
C TYR A 106 -1.24 1.00 -0.83
N LEU A 107 -2.09 0.01 -0.59
CA LEU A 107 -1.90 -0.99 0.46
C LEU A 107 -0.48 -1.61 0.47
N PRO A 108 0.11 -2.03 -0.67
CA PRO A 108 1.47 -2.60 -0.67
C PRO A 108 2.57 -1.61 -0.26
N GLN A 109 2.36 -0.30 -0.44
CA GLN A 109 3.35 0.72 -0.10
C GLN A 109 3.45 0.90 1.42
N MET A 110 2.35 0.75 2.17
CA MET A 110 2.34 0.81 3.63
C MET A 110 3.07 -0.38 4.26
N CYS A 111 3.00 -1.55 3.63
CA CYS A 111 3.65 -2.76 4.13
C CYS A 111 5.18 -2.73 3.95
N ARG A 112 5.68 -2.06 2.91
CA ARG A 112 7.10 -2.09 2.56
C ARG A 112 8.02 -1.60 3.67
N PRO A 113 7.80 -0.42 4.28
CA PRO A 113 8.63 0.04 5.39
C PRO A 113 8.71 -0.98 6.53
N GLN A 114 7.59 -1.60 6.91
CA GLN A 114 7.56 -2.66 7.92
C GLN A 114 8.45 -3.85 7.52
N HIS A 115 8.28 -4.36 6.30
CA HIS A 115 9.05 -5.52 5.83
C HIS A 115 10.54 -5.23 5.74
N LEU A 116 10.89 -4.06 5.20
CA LEU A 116 12.29 -3.65 5.04
C LEU A 116 12.98 -3.48 6.38
N THR A 117 12.32 -2.84 7.34
CA THR A 117 12.88 -2.62 8.69
C THR A 117 12.93 -3.93 9.48
N PHE A 118 11.95 -4.82 9.32
CA PHE A 118 12.00 -6.18 9.87
C PHE A 118 13.20 -6.96 9.34
N ILE A 119 13.34 -7.06 8.02
CA ILE A 119 14.45 -7.79 7.37
C ILE A 119 15.79 -7.18 7.78
N ALA A 120 15.91 -5.85 7.79
CA ALA A 120 17.12 -5.18 8.24
C ALA A 120 17.48 -5.53 9.69
N GLY A 121 16.49 -5.54 10.59
CA GLY A 121 16.68 -5.94 11.98
C GLY A 121 17.18 -7.38 12.13
N VAL A 122 16.60 -8.32 11.37
CA VAL A 122 17.04 -9.73 11.33
C VAL A 122 18.46 -9.85 10.78
N VAL A 123 18.79 -9.14 9.71
CA VAL A 123 20.13 -9.15 9.12
C VAL A 123 21.18 -8.61 10.10
N LEU A 124 20.89 -7.49 10.77
CA LEU A 124 21.77 -6.92 11.80
C LEU A 124 21.96 -7.88 12.97
N PHE A 125 20.90 -8.55 13.40
CA PHE A 125 20.96 -9.59 14.42
C PHE A 125 21.87 -10.75 14.01
N CYS A 126 21.66 -11.31 12.81
CA CYS A 126 22.51 -12.38 12.30
C CYS A 126 23.97 -11.93 12.16
N ALA A 127 24.21 -10.74 11.63
CA ALA A 127 25.56 -10.19 11.48
C ALA A 127 26.26 -9.95 12.84
N GLY A 128 25.51 -9.53 13.86
CA GLY A 128 26.04 -9.29 15.20
C GLY A 128 26.29 -10.55 16.02
N THR A 129 25.70 -11.68 15.63
CA THR A 129 25.81 -12.96 16.35
C THR A 129 26.80 -13.95 15.72
N VAL A 130 27.14 -13.80 14.43
CA VAL A 130 28.16 -14.65 13.79
C VAL A 130 29.58 -14.15 14.06
N GLU A 131 30.46 -15.05 14.49
CA GLU A 131 31.90 -14.74 14.64
C GLU A 131 32.64 -14.64 13.30
N SER A 132 32.08 -15.20 12.21
CA SER A 132 32.70 -15.21 10.89
C SER A 132 32.07 -14.19 9.93
N TYR A 133 32.88 -13.23 9.49
CA TYR A 133 32.48 -12.16 8.57
C TYR A 133 31.92 -12.66 7.22
N GLY A 134 32.33 -13.85 6.77
CA GLY A 134 31.90 -14.41 5.48
C GLY A 134 30.41 -14.78 5.44
N ALA A 135 29.87 -15.35 6.52
CA ALA A 135 28.45 -15.73 6.58
C ALA A 135 27.54 -14.50 6.66
N ALA A 136 27.94 -13.48 7.43
CA ALA A 136 27.20 -12.21 7.57
C ALA A 136 27.06 -11.45 6.25
N LEU A 137 28.14 -11.38 5.46
CA LEU A 137 28.12 -10.69 4.18
C LEU A 137 27.23 -11.41 3.16
N ALA A 138 27.26 -12.75 3.12
CA ALA A 138 26.41 -13.52 2.23
C ALA A 138 24.91 -13.31 2.54
N THR A 139 24.51 -13.38 3.81
CA THR A 139 23.11 -13.18 4.23
C THR A 139 22.63 -11.75 3.97
N THR A 140 23.48 -10.76 4.24
CA THR A 140 23.16 -9.34 4.00
C THR A 140 22.99 -9.06 2.51
N THR A 141 23.91 -9.57 1.68
CA THR A 141 23.87 -9.34 0.24
C THR A 141 22.64 -9.96 -0.41
N VAL A 142 22.25 -11.18 0.01
CA VAL A 142 21.03 -11.83 -0.48
C VAL A 142 19.77 -11.07 -0.06
N ALA A 143 19.68 -10.65 1.20
CA ALA A 143 18.53 -9.90 1.69
C ALA A 143 18.36 -8.56 0.96
N VAL A 144 19.46 -7.83 0.75
CA VAL A 144 19.45 -6.56 0.01
C VAL A 144 19.11 -6.80 -1.47
N ALA A 145 19.70 -7.83 -2.10
CA ALA A 145 19.39 -8.17 -3.48
C ALA A 145 17.91 -8.51 -3.67
N LEU A 146 17.31 -9.30 -2.77
CA LEU A 146 15.88 -9.62 -2.83
C LEU A 146 15.00 -8.37 -2.70
N VAL A 147 15.38 -7.40 -1.86
CA VAL A 147 14.68 -6.12 -1.73
C VAL A 147 14.73 -5.31 -3.03
N PHE A 148 15.91 -5.20 -3.65
CA PHE A 148 16.08 -4.42 -4.89
C PHE A 148 15.46 -5.09 -6.12
N ILE A 149 15.50 -6.42 -6.18
CA ILE A 149 14.87 -7.22 -7.24
C ILE A 149 13.34 -7.16 -7.10
N SER A 150 12.82 -7.02 -5.89
CA SER A 150 11.37 -6.84 -5.62
C SER A 150 10.83 -5.45 -5.99
N LYS A 151 11.60 -4.64 -6.74
CA LYS A 151 11.09 -3.39 -7.33
C LYS A 151 9.78 -3.72 -8.04
N PRO A 152 8.65 -3.10 -7.66
CA PRO A 152 7.41 -3.32 -8.37
C PRO A 152 7.62 -2.86 -9.81
N GLN A 153 7.39 -3.75 -10.76
CA GLN A 153 7.17 -3.37 -12.15
C GLN A 153 5.80 -2.71 -12.27
N GLY A 154 5.58 -1.61 -11.54
CA GLY A 154 4.48 -0.71 -11.81
C GLY A 154 4.90 0.18 -12.95
N LYS A 155 4.32 -0.03 -14.14
CA LYS A 155 4.45 0.90 -15.26
C LYS A 155 4.06 2.29 -14.74
N SER A 156 5.02 3.19 -14.64
CA SER A 156 4.86 4.58 -14.16
C SER A 156 3.90 5.43 -15.02
N ASN A 157 3.32 4.88 -16.08
CA ASN A 157 2.50 5.61 -17.04
C ASN A 157 1.05 5.83 -16.56
N ASP A 158 0.55 5.04 -15.61
CA ASP A 158 -0.85 5.16 -15.15
C ASP A 158 -1.05 6.34 -14.17
N PHE A 159 -0.01 6.75 -13.44
CA PHE A 159 -0.08 7.90 -12.53
C PHE A 159 -0.14 9.25 -13.28
N GLU A 160 0.44 9.34 -14.48
CA GLU A 160 0.25 10.50 -15.37
C GLU A 160 -1.14 10.52 -16.00
N LEU A 161 -1.75 9.34 -16.24
CA LEU A 161 -3.11 9.26 -16.77
C LEU A 161 -4.15 9.75 -15.76
N THR A 162 -3.97 9.45 -14.47
CA THR A 162 -4.88 9.94 -13.42
C THR A 162 -4.71 11.44 -13.12
N ARG A 163 -3.53 12.00 -13.36
CA ARG A 163 -3.27 13.44 -13.19
C ARG A 163 -3.98 14.30 -14.24
N ASN A 164 -4.18 13.75 -15.44
CA ASN A 164 -4.82 14.44 -16.56
C ASN A 164 -6.32 14.15 -16.69
N GLN A 165 -6.92 13.36 -15.80
CA GLN A 165 -8.36 13.13 -15.87
C GLN A 165 -9.10 14.40 -15.37
N PRO A 166 -9.93 15.04 -16.20
CA PRO A 166 -10.63 16.26 -15.84
C PRO A 166 -11.54 16.03 -14.63
N ARG A 167 -11.55 17.00 -13.73
CA ARG A 167 -12.31 16.93 -12.47
C ARG A 167 -13.80 16.75 -12.83
N PRO A 168 -14.56 15.85 -12.18
CA PRO A 168 -15.96 15.58 -12.53
C PRO A 168 -16.86 16.82 -12.56
N THR A 169 -16.48 17.88 -11.85
CA THR A 169 -17.15 19.17 -11.88
C THR A 169 -17.06 19.91 -13.21
N GLU A 170 -16.02 19.70 -14.03
CA GLU A 170 -15.91 20.36 -15.33
C GLU A 170 -16.80 19.70 -16.39
N LEU A 171 -16.95 18.36 -16.36
CA LEU A 171 -17.82 17.65 -17.29
C LEU A 171 -19.32 17.96 -17.05
N GLN A 172 -19.73 18.15 -15.79
CA GLN A 172 -21.08 18.62 -15.50
C GLN A 172 -21.31 20.10 -15.85
N GLN A 173 -20.26 20.91 -15.91
CA GLN A 173 -20.37 22.33 -16.23
C GLN A 173 -20.40 22.57 -17.75
N GLU A 174 -19.68 21.75 -18.53
CA GLU A 174 -19.73 21.82 -20.00
C GLU A 174 -21.08 21.32 -20.56
N GLN A 175 -21.68 20.27 -19.95
CA GLN A 175 -23.02 19.79 -20.34
C GLN A 175 -24.18 20.70 -19.89
N ARG A 176 -23.92 21.73 -19.10
CA ARG A 176 -24.93 22.74 -18.69
C ARG A 176 -24.87 24.03 -19.50
N MET A 177 -24.05 24.14 -20.54
CA MET A 177 -24.16 25.28 -21.44
C MET A 177 -25.37 25.08 -22.38
N PRO A 178 -26.42 25.91 -22.27
CA PRO A 178 -27.52 25.86 -23.22
C PRO A 178 -26.98 26.19 -24.62
N VAL A 179 -27.26 25.30 -25.57
CA VAL A 179 -27.04 25.56 -27.00
C VAL A 179 -27.75 26.87 -27.34
N GLN A 180 -26.97 27.90 -27.62
CA GLN A 180 -27.49 29.22 -27.97
C GLN A 180 -28.19 29.07 -29.33
N PRO A 181 -29.49 29.36 -29.44
CA PRO A 181 -30.20 29.25 -30.71
C PRO A 181 -29.60 30.24 -31.70
N ASP A 182 -29.15 29.71 -32.82
CA ASP A 182 -28.57 30.45 -33.94
C ASP A 182 -29.58 31.51 -34.40
N ARG A 183 -29.20 32.78 -34.25
CA ARG A 183 -30.04 33.93 -34.55
C ARG A 183 -29.95 34.19 -36.05
N THR A 184 -30.63 33.38 -36.84
CA THR A 184 -30.84 33.66 -38.27
C THR A 184 -31.61 34.97 -38.41
N THR A 185 -30.87 36.01 -38.75
CA THR A 185 -31.33 37.31 -39.25
C THR A 185 -32.23 37.10 -40.46
N ASP A 186 -33.53 37.35 -40.28
CA ASP A 186 -34.49 37.46 -41.37
C ASP A 186 -34.42 38.90 -41.91
N HIS A 187 -33.69 39.06 -43.02
CA HIS A 187 -33.61 40.31 -43.75
C HIS A 187 -34.78 40.37 -44.74
N GLY A 188 -35.78 41.18 -44.36
CA GLY A 188 -36.54 42.09 -45.20
C GLY A 188 -37.01 41.63 -46.59
N GLU A 189 -38.32 41.56 -46.75
CA GLU A 189 -38.98 41.90 -48.01
C GLU A 189 -40.10 42.91 -47.72
N GLN A 190 -39.78 44.18 -48.01
CA GLN A 190 -40.72 45.27 -48.26
C GLN A 190 -40.86 45.35 -49.78
N GLU A 191 -42.04 45.08 -50.35
CA GLU A 191 -42.48 45.66 -51.64
C GLU A 191 -44.02 45.67 -51.66
N VAL A 192 -44.60 46.85 -51.39
CA VAL A 192 -45.34 47.76 -52.31
C VAL A 192 -46.77 47.31 -52.62
#